data_AF-A0A1H2T4X0-F1
#
_entry.id   AF-A0A1H2T4X0-F1
#
_cell.length_a   1.000
_cell.length_b   1.000
_cell.length_c   1.000
_cell.angle_alpha   90.00
_cell.angle_beta   90.00
_cell.angle_gamma   90.00
#
_symmetry.space_group_name_H-M   'P 1'
#
loop_
_entity.id
_entity.type
_entity.pdbx_description
1 polymer ?
#
loop_
_entity_poly.entity_id
_entity_poly.type
_entity_poly.pdbx_seq_one_letter_code
_entity_poly.pdbx_strand_id
1 'polypeptide(L)' 'MKVKQILLLKKGKIINKVGNKIYHINVIQKFYTELGIEFKRYRVIMNRKGIKRIEPVELDSF' A
#
# COMPACT_ATOMS: atom_id res chain seq x y z
N MET A 1 -11.27 9.46 11.99
CA MET A 1 -10.29 9.76 10.91
C MET A 1 -11.03 9.97 9.57
N LYS A 2 -11.07 11.21 9.06
CA LYS A 2 -11.97 11.72 7.98
C LYS A 2 -11.96 10.89 6.67
N VAL A 3 -13.14 10.49 6.19
CA VAL A 3 -13.38 10.00 4.82
C VAL A 3 -13.50 11.24 3.93
N LYS A 4 -12.66 11.38 2.91
CA LYS A 4 -12.80 12.48 1.94
C LYS A 4 -13.88 12.09 0.94
N GLN A 5 -15.05 12.73 1.05
CA GLN A 5 -16.09 12.68 0.03
C GLN A 5 -15.68 13.61 -1.11
N ILE A 6 -15.56 13.07 -2.32
CA ILE A 6 -15.28 13.86 -3.52
C ILE A 6 -16.58 13.92 -4.32
N LEU A 7 -17.11 15.13 -4.48
CA LEU A 7 -18.26 15.43 -5.32
C LEU A 7 -17.75 15.61 -6.75
N LEU A 8 -18.13 14.70 -7.65
CA LEU A 8 -17.81 14.80 -9.07
C LEU A 8 -19.07 15.22 -9.84
N LEU A 9 -19.02 16.33 -10.58
CA LEU A 9 -20.10 16.75 -11.46
C LEU A 9 -19.87 16.17 -12.85
N LYS A 10 -20.74 15.26 -13.31
CA LYS A 10 -20.66 14.66 -14.64
C LYS A 10 -22.03 14.69 -15.31
N LYS A 11 -22.14 15.37 -16.47
CA LYS A 11 -23.38 15.51 -17.26
C LYS A 11 -24.60 15.99 -16.43
N GLY A 12 -24.41 17.02 -15.61
CA GLY A 12 -25.48 17.60 -14.78
C GLY A 12 -25.91 16.76 -13.57
N LYS A 13 -25.27 15.60 -13.32
CA LYS A 13 -25.50 14.79 -12.12
C LYS A 13 -24.30 14.87 -11.17
N ILE A 14 -24.59 15.04 -9.89
CA ILE A 14 -23.60 14.97 -8.80
C ILE A 14 -23.39 13.49 -8.45
N ILE A 15 -22.17 13.00 -8.65
CA ILE A 15 -21.77 11.64 -8.31
C ILE A 15 -20.91 11.69 -7.06
N ASN A 16 -21.41 11.12 -5.96
CA ASN A 16 -20.63 10.89 -4.75
C ASN A 16 -19.73 9.68 -4.96
N LYS A 17 -18.42 9.89 -5.11
CA LYS A 17 -17.45 8.78 -5.18
C LYS A 17 -16.62 8.77 -3.91
N VAL A 18 -16.76 7.70 -3.13
CA VAL A 18 -15.92 7.45 -1.96
C VAL A 18 -14.58 6.91 -2.45
N GLY A 19 -13.56 7.75 -2.47
CA GLY A 19 -12.19 7.33 -2.81
C GLY A 19 -11.62 6.46 -1.68
N ASN A 20 -11.28 5.21 -1.97
CA ASN A 20 -10.53 4.38 -1.03
C ASN A 20 -9.08 4.88 -1.00
N LYS A 21 -8.69 5.55 0.10
CA LYS A 21 -7.28 5.95 0.30
C LYS A 21 -6.39 4.70 0.31
N ILE A 22 -5.37 4.72 -0.53
CA ILE A 22 -4.31 3.71 -0.59
C ILE A 22 -3.15 4.17 0.30
N TYR A 23 -2.55 3.23 1.01
CA TYR A 23 -1.39 3.42 1.87
C TYR A 23 -0.28 2.49 1.39
N HIS A 24 0.94 3.01 1.31
CA HIS A 24 2.14 2.24 1.03
C HIS A 24 2.96 2.13 2.31
N ILE A 25 3.17 0.92 2.81
CA ILE A 25 3.94 0.64 4.02
C ILE A 25 5.19 -0.14 3.59
N ASN A 26 6.37 0.36 3.93
CA ASN A 26 7.61 -0.36 3.68
C ASN A 26 7.95 -1.20 4.92
N VAL A 27 8.16 -2.49 4.71
CA VAL A 27 8.47 -3.47 5.75
C VAL A 27 9.84 -4.07 5.47
N ILE A 28 10.67 -4.18 6.50
CA ILE A 28 11.94 -4.91 6.45
C ILE A 28 11.78 -6.12 7.36
N GLN A 29 11.92 -7.32 6.80
CA GLN A 29 11.81 -8.56 7.55
C GLN A 29 13.17 -9.25 7.62
N LYS A 30 13.55 -9.61 8.85
CA LYS A 30 14.75 -10.37 9.17
C LYS A 30 14.41 -11.86 9.16
N PHE A 31 15.23 -12.65 8.48
CA PHE A 31 15.16 -14.11 8.43
C PHE A 31 16.45 -14.69 9.01
N TYR A 32 16.32 -15.76 9.79
CA TYR A 32 17.44 -16.56 10.26
C TYR A 32 17.51 -17.79 9.35
N THR A 33 18.62 -17.98 8.65
CA THR A 33 18.88 -19.10 7.76
C THR A 33 20.10 -19.87 8.27
N GLU A 34 20.34 -21.07 7.75
CA GLU A 34 21.54 -21.86 8.06
C GLU A 34 22.83 -21.13 7.67
N LEU A 35 22.75 -20.23 6.68
CA LEU A 35 23.87 -19.42 6.18
C LEU A 35 24.04 -18.09 6.92
N GLY A 36 23.13 -17.72 7.84
CA GLY A 36 23.23 -16.51 8.65
C GLY A 36 21.92 -15.71 8.72
N ILE A 37 22.05 -14.38 8.69
CA ILE A 37 20.92 -13.46 8.79
C ILE A 37 20.66 -12.83 7.42
N GLU A 38 19.44 -12.99 6.91
CA GLU A 38 18.98 -12.34 5.70
C GLU A 38 17.95 -11.25 6.00
N PHE A 39 17.94 -10.20 5.20
CA PHE A 39 16.92 -9.14 5.26
C PHE A 39 16.21 -9.04 3.92
N LYS A 40 14.88 -9.14 3.92
CA LYS A 40 14.06 -8.88 2.74
C LYS A 40 13.17 -7.67 2.97
N ARG A 41 13.01 -6.87 1.93
CA ARG A 41 12.18 -5.66 1.96
C ARG A 41 10.91 -5.89 1.16
N TYR A 42 9.80 -5.40 1.69
CA TYR A 42 8.49 -5.50 1.06
C TYR A 42 7.77 -4.16 1.11
N ARG A 43 7.05 -3.83 0.05
CA ARG A 43 6.08 -2.74 0.02
C ARG A 43 4.68 -3.31 0.09
N VAL A 44 4.02 -3.09 1.21
CA VAL A 44 2.62 -3.45 1.42
C VAL A 44 1.73 -2.32 0.95
N ILE A 45 0.92 -2.58 -0.07
CA ILE A 45 -0.10 -1.67 -0.57
C ILE A 45 -1.43 -2.09 0.04
N MET A 46 -2.06 -1.21 0.81
CA MET A 46 -3.28 -1.53 1.53
C MET A 46 -4.27 -0.38 1.60
N ASN A 47 -5.50 -0.68 1.98
CA ASN A 47 -6.50 0.30 2.36
C ASN A 47 -7.27 -0.17 3.60
N ARG A 48 -8.30 0.59 4.02
CA ARG A 48 -9.09 0.24 5.21
C ARG A 48 -9.83 -1.09 5.13
N LYS A 49 -9.99 -1.66 3.93
CA LYS A 49 -10.58 -2.99 3.72
C LYS A 49 -9.55 -4.12 3.78
N GLY A 50 -8.28 -3.80 3.99
CA GLY A 50 -7.19 -4.77 4.10
C GLY A 50 -6.07 -4.58 3.07
N ILE A 51 -5.20 -5.58 3.00
CA ILE A 51 -4.05 -5.63 2.10
C ILE A 51 -4.55 -5.84 0.67
N LYS A 52 -4.01 -5.05 -0.27
CA LYS A 52 -4.28 -5.18 -1.69
C LYS A 52 -3.17 -5.92 -2.41
N ARG A 53 -1.92 -5.67 -2.03
CA ARG A 53 -0.75 -6.29 -2.63
C ARG A 53 0.46 -6.18 -1.69
N ILE A 54 1.38 -7.11 -1.83
CA ILE A 54 2.71 -7.05 -1.23
C ILE A 54 3.71 -7.19 -2.39
N GLU A 55 4.62 -6.25 -2.54
CA GLU A 55 5.63 -6.25 -3.61
C GLU A 55 7.02 -6.38 -2.97
N PRO A 56 7.89 -7.30 -3.41
CA PRO A 56 9.28 -7.30 -2.98
C PRO A 56 9.96 -6.03 -3.47
N VAL A 57 10.84 -5.48 -2.65
CA VAL A 57 11.65 -4.31 -3.00
C VAL A 57 13.09 -4.78 -3.07
N GLU A 58 13.67 -4.73 -4.28
CA GLU A 58 15.08 -5.04 -4.47
C GLU A 58 15.94 -4.03 -3.71
N LEU A 59 17.04 -4.51 -3.15
CA LEU A 59 18.08 -3.66 -2.60
C LEU A 59 18.86 -3.13 -3.79
N ASP A 60 18.93 -1.80 -3.94
CA ASP A 60 19.75 -1.18 -4.98
C ASP A 60 21.18 -1.76 -4.90
N SER A 61 21.67 -2.24 -6.03
CA SER A 61 23.05 -2.69 -6.18
C SER A 61 23.93 -1.44 -6.30
N PHE A 62 24.65 -1.09 -5.23
CA PHE A 62 25.63 -0.01 -5.24
C PHE A 62 26.93 -0.47 -5.91
#